data_AF-A0A7S2K2S3-F1
#
_entry.id   AF-A0A7S2K2S3-F1
#
_cell.length_a   1.000
_cell.length_b   1.000
_cell.length_c   1.000
_cell.angle_alpha   90.00
_cell.angle_beta   90.00
_cell.angle_gamma   90.00
#
_symmetry.space_group_name_H-M   'P 1'
#
loop_
_entity.id
_entity.type
_entity.pdbx_description
1 polymer ?
#
loop_
_entity_poly.entity_id
_entity_poly.type
_entity_poly.pdbx_seq_one_letter_code
_entity_poly.pdbx_strand_id
1 'polypeptide(L)'
;MVVPTSRASIYTRIWCIYEAHLAVEADGVVFTATPRMDFKALLLRDLLPVVASAALGLWGGQMFCSVHEAFSPRFLAILACILFVPLISTLSGALARCPVPDRVMDFLGLATVSVMVSCSLRSSRLQIVPCSAFAASCAFFCTKAVDRARFRRIRAEEKFLGDSFCGVLGAQASVQADKDRILGLIGDQVAAVEHSLGVLLASGMSTQGLRAAAARGVDARRAADVVWAAAVAGALLWLGSFVTSSWVFGGVWNPIPVWNGVTFMIGGGCFYSSQRDERAFWASAVPKLLLINVLLWLINALAIDLSSSGSLQAEALVCSLSAGCVYLGRSGVSRLPRVGPWLAQLLGLGCQCCSRGSPQRRHGEAPDACSAIELGSRHSDPA
;
A
#
# COMPACT_ATOMS: atom_id res chain seq x y z
N MET A 1 15.95 10.69 -13.30
CA MET A 1 17.34 10.49 -12.85
C MET A 1 17.37 9.32 -11.87
N VAL A 2 18.34 8.41 -11.98
CA VAL A 2 18.51 7.26 -11.08
C VAL A 2 19.95 7.29 -10.58
N VAL A 3 20.15 7.45 -9.28
CA VAL A 3 21.49 7.49 -8.69
C VAL A 3 21.63 6.28 -7.75
N PRO A 4 22.76 5.54 -7.77
CA PRO A 4 22.97 4.35 -6.95
C PRO A 4 23.24 4.68 -5.46
N THR A 5 22.49 4.05 -4.54
CA THR A 5 22.48 4.31 -3.08
C THR A 5 23.42 3.41 -2.25
N SER A 6 24.21 2.53 -2.85
CA SER A 6 24.79 1.36 -2.14
C SER A 6 26.01 1.63 -1.23
N ARG A 7 26.67 2.79 -1.31
CA ARG A 7 27.89 3.09 -0.52
C ARG A 7 27.83 4.36 0.31
N ALA A 8 27.06 5.34 -0.11
CA ALA A 8 26.81 6.58 0.61
C ALA A 8 25.43 7.10 0.20
N SER A 9 24.74 7.79 1.12
CA SER A 9 23.52 8.50 0.73
C SER A 9 23.88 9.54 -0.32
N ILE A 10 23.15 9.52 -1.42
CA ILE A 10 23.40 10.39 -2.55
C ILE A 10 23.14 11.85 -2.18
N TYR A 11 22.25 12.07 -1.23
CA TYR A 11 21.90 13.40 -0.72
C TYR A 11 22.94 13.95 0.26
N THR A 12 24.02 13.21 0.56
CA THR A 12 25.20 13.81 1.17
C THR A 12 26.06 14.56 0.16
N ARG A 13 25.77 14.47 -1.14
CA ARG A 13 26.54 15.13 -2.21
C ARG A 13 25.78 16.34 -2.74
N ILE A 14 26.45 17.49 -2.75
CA ILE A 14 25.86 18.75 -3.20
C ILE A 14 25.34 18.71 -4.65
N TRP A 15 26.00 17.95 -5.54
CA TRP A 15 25.57 17.81 -6.93
C TRP A 15 24.18 17.19 -7.07
N CYS A 16 23.87 16.17 -6.27
CA CYS A 16 22.58 15.49 -6.35
C CYS A 16 21.45 16.33 -5.76
N ILE A 17 21.77 17.23 -4.83
CA ILE A 17 20.85 18.26 -4.35
C ILE A 17 20.56 19.27 -5.46
N TYR A 18 21.58 19.71 -6.19
CA TYR A 18 21.41 20.61 -7.32
C TYR A 18 20.52 20.00 -8.41
N GLU A 19 20.74 18.73 -8.75
CA GLU A 19 19.86 18.03 -9.71
C GLU A 19 18.42 17.88 -9.20
N ALA A 20 18.23 17.65 -7.90
CA ALA A 20 16.91 17.66 -7.29
C ALA A 20 16.27 19.05 -7.35
N HIS A 21 17.04 20.13 -7.17
CA HIS A 21 16.58 21.51 -7.32
C HIS A 21 16.15 21.79 -8.77
N LEU A 22 16.95 21.43 -9.76
CA LEU A 22 16.57 21.58 -11.18
C LEU A 22 15.29 20.80 -11.51
N ALA A 23 15.13 19.58 -10.96
CA ALA A 23 13.91 18.82 -11.11
C ALA A 23 12.71 19.50 -10.43
N VAL A 24 12.92 20.13 -9.26
CA VAL A 24 11.90 20.89 -8.54
C VAL A 24 11.44 22.11 -9.33
N GLU A 25 12.37 22.88 -9.91
CA GLU A 25 12.08 24.04 -10.75
C GLU A 25 11.34 23.66 -12.04
N ALA A 26 11.69 22.53 -12.64
CA ALA A 26 11.04 22.03 -13.84
C ALA A 26 9.71 21.27 -13.58
N ASP A 27 9.22 21.26 -12.33
CA ASP A 27 8.08 20.43 -11.90
C ASP A 27 8.23 18.93 -12.25
N GLY A 28 9.47 18.47 -12.35
CA GLY A 28 9.85 17.10 -12.63
C GLY A 28 9.56 16.15 -11.46
N VAL A 29 9.61 14.85 -11.78
CA VAL A 29 9.44 13.77 -10.80
C VAL A 29 10.79 13.17 -10.43
N VAL A 30 11.08 13.12 -9.13
CA VAL A 30 12.30 12.51 -8.59
C VAL A 30 11.95 11.20 -7.91
N PHE A 31 12.71 10.13 -8.19
CA PHE A 31 12.53 8.80 -7.59
C PHE A 31 13.81 8.36 -6.90
N THR A 32 13.68 7.65 -5.77
CA THR A 32 14.79 6.86 -5.25
C THR A 32 14.95 5.58 -6.07
N ALA A 33 16.20 5.19 -6.32
CA ALA A 33 16.49 3.94 -7.01
C ALA A 33 16.02 2.76 -6.16
N THR A 34 15.23 1.85 -6.71
CA THR A 34 14.81 0.65 -5.98
C THR A 34 15.81 -0.49 -6.19
N PRO A 35 16.29 -1.15 -5.13
CA PRO A 35 17.21 -2.28 -5.26
C PRO A 35 16.53 -3.46 -5.98
N ARG A 36 17.28 -4.16 -6.85
CA ARG A 36 16.80 -5.36 -7.56
C ARG A 36 16.40 -6.44 -6.56
N MET A 37 15.17 -6.95 -6.65
CA MET A 37 14.72 -8.06 -5.81
C MET A 37 15.46 -9.35 -6.17
N ASP A 38 15.93 -10.07 -5.16
CA ASP A 38 16.46 -11.42 -5.36
C ASP A 38 15.28 -12.39 -5.42
N PHE A 39 14.96 -12.84 -6.63
CA PHE A 39 13.81 -13.70 -6.89
C PHE A 39 13.92 -15.05 -6.20
N LYS A 40 15.13 -15.61 -6.03
CA LYS A 40 15.32 -16.90 -5.35
C LYS A 40 14.99 -16.78 -3.87
N ALA A 41 15.50 -15.73 -3.22
CA ALA A 41 15.18 -15.45 -1.82
C ALA A 41 13.69 -15.16 -1.62
N LEU A 42 13.06 -14.45 -2.55
CA LEU A 42 11.61 -14.20 -2.55
C LEU A 42 10.81 -15.51 -2.63
N LEU A 43 11.15 -16.38 -3.59
CA LEU A 43 10.46 -17.65 -3.81
C LEU A 43 10.55 -18.56 -2.59
N LEU A 44 11.76 -18.82 -2.08
CA LEU A 44 11.98 -19.78 -1.00
C LEU A 44 11.44 -19.27 0.34
N ARG A 45 11.65 -17.98 0.65
CA ARG A 45 11.38 -17.44 1.98
C ARG A 45 9.95 -16.96 2.17
N ASP A 46 9.35 -16.38 1.13
CA ASP A 46 8.10 -15.64 1.26
C ASP A 46 6.94 -16.32 0.47
N LEU A 47 7.20 -17.02 -0.65
CA LEU A 47 6.14 -17.74 -1.41
C LEU A 47 5.90 -19.19 -0.95
N LEU A 48 6.93 -19.94 -0.58
CA LEU A 48 6.78 -21.34 -0.13
C LEU A 48 5.76 -21.51 1.04
N PRO A 49 5.74 -20.64 2.08
CA PRO A 49 4.75 -20.74 3.15
C PRO A 49 3.31 -20.52 2.68
N VAL A 50 3.10 -19.70 1.64
CA VAL A 50 1.79 -19.43 1.05
C VAL A 50 1.25 -20.72 0.42
N VAL A 51 2.07 -21.39 -0.40
CA VAL A 51 1.70 -22.67 -1.03
C VAL A 51 1.42 -23.74 0.02
N ALA A 52 2.28 -23.86 1.04
CA ALA A 52 2.08 -24.80 2.13
C ALA A 52 0.76 -24.55 2.90
N SER A 53 0.42 -23.28 3.17
CA SER A 53 -0.81 -22.91 3.86
C SER A 53 -2.07 -23.23 3.05
N ALA A 54 -2.04 -23.01 1.73
CA ALA A 54 -3.13 -23.38 0.84
C ALA A 54 -3.33 -24.91 0.81
N ALA A 55 -2.24 -25.67 0.65
CA ALA A 55 -2.30 -27.13 0.62
C ALA A 55 -2.84 -27.72 1.93
N LEU A 56 -2.35 -27.24 3.08
CA LEU A 56 -2.81 -27.66 4.40
C LEU A 56 -4.26 -27.29 4.65
N GLY A 57 -4.70 -26.10 4.22
CA GLY A 57 -6.09 -25.68 4.35
C GLY A 57 -7.04 -26.48 3.47
N LEU A 58 -6.64 -26.80 2.23
CA LEU A 58 -7.43 -27.66 1.34
C LEU A 58 -7.58 -29.07 1.93
N TRP A 59 -6.47 -29.66 2.40
CA TRP A 59 -6.45 -30.97 3.05
C TRP A 59 -7.30 -30.99 4.33
N GLY A 60 -7.12 -30.00 5.21
CA GLY A 60 -7.92 -29.86 6.43
C GLY A 60 -9.41 -29.69 6.15
N GLY A 61 -9.76 -28.93 5.11
CA GLY A 61 -11.16 -28.77 4.67
C GLY A 61 -11.78 -30.06 4.15
N GLN A 62 -11.03 -30.85 3.39
CA GLN A 62 -11.49 -32.17 2.91
C GLN A 62 -11.71 -33.15 4.07
N MET A 63 -10.80 -33.18 5.04
CA MET A 63 -10.94 -34.00 6.25
C MET A 63 -12.16 -33.57 7.06
N PHE A 64 -12.32 -32.26 7.28
CA PHE A 64 -13.47 -31.72 8.00
C PHE A 64 -14.80 -32.08 7.35
N CYS A 65 -14.90 -31.96 6.01
CA CYS A 65 -16.11 -32.33 5.26
C CYS A 65 -16.42 -33.82 5.32
N SER A 66 -15.39 -34.67 5.34
CA SER A 66 -15.56 -36.12 5.39
C SER A 66 -16.02 -36.62 6.76
N VAL A 67 -15.63 -35.93 7.83
CA VAL A 67 -16.03 -36.26 9.21
C VAL A 67 -17.43 -35.71 9.54
N HIS A 68 -17.82 -34.60 8.92
CA HIS A 68 -19.05 -33.88 9.31
C HIS A 68 -19.98 -33.59 8.13
N GLU A 69 -20.72 -34.61 7.70
CA GLU A 69 -21.83 -34.46 6.74
C GLU A 69 -23.07 -33.73 7.32
N ALA A 70 -23.06 -33.34 8.60
CA ALA A 70 -24.26 -32.91 9.34
C ALA A 70 -24.32 -31.42 9.73
N PHE A 71 -23.39 -30.57 9.32
CA PHE A 71 -23.44 -29.16 9.75
C PHE A 71 -24.53 -28.36 9.04
N SER A 72 -25.30 -27.60 9.83
CA SER A 72 -26.27 -26.66 9.29
C SER A 72 -25.57 -25.55 8.48
N PRO A 73 -26.20 -25.03 7.40
CA PRO A 73 -25.65 -23.92 6.62
C PRO A 73 -25.39 -22.65 7.45
N ARG A 74 -26.11 -22.48 8.57
CA ARG A 74 -25.88 -21.39 9.53
C ARG A 74 -24.53 -21.51 10.23
N PHE A 75 -24.12 -22.72 10.58
CA PHE A 75 -22.80 -22.95 11.19
C PHE A 75 -21.68 -22.60 10.21
N LEU A 76 -21.82 -22.98 8.93
CA LEU A 76 -20.86 -22.61 7.88
C LEU A 76 -20.80 -21.09 7.67
N ALA A 77 -21.92 -20.37 7.74
CA ALA A 77 -21.96 -18.92 7.63
C ALA A 77 -21.29 -18.22 8.84
N ILE A 78 -21.54 -18.69 10.07
CA ILE A 78 -20.88 -18.16 11.28
C ILE A 78 -19.38 -18.43 11.23
N LEU A 79 -19.00 -19.66 10.86
CA LEU A 79 -17.61 -20.05 10.67
C LEU A 79 -16.95 -19.15 9.63
N ALA A 80 -17.56 -18.99 8.45
CA ALA A 80 -17.11 -18.05 7.42
C ALA A 80 -16.91 -16.62 7.97
N CYS A 81 -17.85 -16.09 8.75
CA CYS A 81 -17.72 -14.74 9.33
C CYS A 81 -16.53 -14.63 10.31
N ILE A 82 -16.35 -15.61 11.20
CA ILE A 82 -15.20 -15.66 12.14
C ILE A 82 -13.89 -15.76 11.36
N LEU A 83 -13.90 -16.57 10.31
CA LEU A 83 -12.78 -16.85 9.42
C LEU A 83 -12.45 -15.69 8.46
N PHE A 84 -13.40 -14.81 8.19
CA PHE A 84 -13.18 -13.56 7.44
C PHE A 84 -12.46 -12.49 8.28
N VAL A 85 -12.51 -12.56 9.62
CA VAL A 85 -11.83 -11.60 10.51
C VAL A 85 -10.31 -11.53 10.25
N PRO A 86 -9.55 -12.63 10.14
CA PRO A 86 -8.13 -12.57 9.78
C PRO A 86 -7.90 -12.02 8.36
N LEU A 87 -8.81 -12.23 7.41
CA LEU A 87 -8.72 -11.63 6.08
C LEU A 87 -8.94 -10.11 6.14
N ILE A 88 -9.96 -9.65 6.88
CA ILE A 88 -10.24 -8.23 7.10
C ILE A 88 -9.10 -7.56 7.87
N SER A 89 -8.55 -8.25 8.86
CA SER A 89 -7.38 -7.81 9.63
C SER A 89 -6.14 -7.66 8.75
N THR A 90 -5.88 -8.61 7.86
CA THR A 90 -4.75 -8.55 6.93
C THR A 90 -4.93 -7.50 5.84
N LEU A 91 -6.16 -7.23 5.40
CA LEU A 91 -6.50 -6.18 4.44
C LEU A 91 -6.43 -4.77 5.04
N SER A 92 -6.94 -4.60 6.26
CA SER A 92 -6.98 -3.29 6.93
C SER A 92 -5.61 -2.86 7.45
N GLY A 93 -4.67 -3.82 7.64
CA GLY A 93 -3.43 -3.56 8.36
C GLY A 93 -3.67 -3.09 9.80
N ALA A 94 -4.92 -3.13 10.28
CA ALA A 94 -5.32 -2.57 11.57
C ALA A 94 -4.75 -3.39 12.73
N LEU A 95 -4.57 -4.72 12.53
CA LEU A 95 -3.87 -5.58 13.48
C LEU A 95 -2.34 -5.59 13.31
N ALA A 96 -1.74 -4.67 12.54
CA ALA A 96 -0.29 -4.49 12.54
C ALA A 96 0.27 -4.08 13.94
N ARG A 97 -0.62 -3.85 14.92
CA ARG A 97 -0.27 -3.65 16.34
C ARG A 97 -0.21 -4.95 17.15
N CYS A 98 -0.73 -6.06 16.64
CA CYS A 98 -0.60 -7.34 17.31
C CYS A 98 0.83 -7.84 17.18
N PRO A 99 1.44 -8.36 18.26
CA PRO A 99 2.80 -8.92 18.22
C PRO A 99 2.88 -10.23 17.42
N VAL A 100 1.76 -10.71 16.87
CA VAL A 100 1.72 -11.90 16.05
C VAL A 100 2.50 -11.63 14.75
N PRO A 101 3.47 -12.49 14.39
CA PRO A 101 4.20 -12.31 13.14
C PRO A 101 3.22 -12.30 11.96
N ASP A 102 3.33 -11.32 11.06
CA ASP A 102 2.42 -11.19 9.89
C ASP A 102 2.27 -12.49 9.08
N ARG A 103 3.29 -13.36 9.11
CA ARG A 103 3.28 -14.67 8.45
C ARG A 103 2.27 -15.64 9.03
N VAL A 104 2.05 -15.60 10.35
CA VAL A 104 1.07 -16.46 11.02
C VAL A 104 -0.34 -16.04 10.59
N MET A 105 -0.59 -14.73 10.51
CA MET A 105 -1.89 -14.22 10.05
C MET A 105 -2.15 -14.54 8.58
N ASP A 106 -1.12 -14.50 7.72
CA ASP A 106 -1.25 -14.92 6.33
C ASP A 106 -1.56 -16.42 6.23
N PHE A 107 -0.82 -17.24 6.98
CA PHE A 107 -1.03 -18.68 7.00
C PHE A 107 -2.44 -19.03 7.47
N LEU A 108 -2.89 -18.44 8.57
CA LEU A 108 -4.24 -18.64 9.09
C LEU A 108 -5.29 -18.17 8.09
N GLY A 109 -5.12 -16.99 7.50
CA GLY A 109 -6.06 -16.44 6.51
C GLY A 109 -6.20 -17.30 5.26
N LEU A 110 -5.09 -17.79 4.69
CA LEU A 110 -5.14 -18.62 3.48
C LEU A 110 -5.63 -20.04 3.79
N ALA A 111 -5.17 -20.66 4.89
CA ALA A 111 -5.67 -21.98 5.30
C ALA A 111 -7.19 -21.94 5.50
N THR A 112 -7.67 -20.87 6.13
CA THR A 112 -9.08 -20.58 6.36
C THR A 112 -9.89 -20.49 5.07
N VAL A 113 -9.46 -19.67 4.10
CA VAL A 113 -10.14 -19.55 2.81
C VAL A 113 -10.16 -20.91 2.09
N SER A 114 -9.07 -21.66 2.17
CA SER A 114 -8.95 -22.98 1.55
C SER A 114 -9.96 -23.98 2.14
N VAL A 115 -10.13 -23.99 3.48
CA VAL A 115 -11.15 -24.81 4.14
C VAL A 115 -12.56 -24.42 3.66
N MET A 116 -12.86 -23.12 3.61
CA MET A 116 -14.17 -22.63 3.17
C MET A 116 -14.49 -23.06 1.72
N VAL A 117 -13.49 -23.01 0.84
CA VAL A 117 -13.62 -23.41 -0.55
C VAL A 117 -13.87 -24.91 -0.66
N SER A 118 -13.09 -25.74 0.06
CA SER A 118 -13.31 -27.19 0.12
C SER A 118 -14.73 -27.54 0.58
N CYS A 119 -15.24 -26.87 1.62
CA CYS A 119 -16.62 -27.06 2.08
C CYS A 119 -17.66 -26.64 1.02
N SER A 120 -17.45 -25.48 0.41
CA SER A 120 -18.38 -24.90 -0.57
C SER A 120 -18.48 -25.72 -1.85
N LEU A 121 -17.37 -26.33 -2.30
CA LEU A 121 -17.33 -27.20 -3.47
C LEU A 121 -18.16 -28.47 -3.29
N ARG A 122 -18.32 -28.94 -2.05
CA ARG A 122 -19.13 -30.13 -1.73
C ARG A 122 -20.63 -29.81 -1.64
N SER A 123 -20.99 -28.63 -1.13
CA SER A 123 -22.41 -28.29 -0.87
C SER A 123 -23.16 -27.67 -2.06
N SER A 124 -22.46 -27.11 -3.04
CA SER A 124 -23.06 -26.13 -3.97
C SER A 124 -23.13 -26.61 -5.41
N ARG A 125 -24.29 -26.41 -6.07
CA ARG A 125 -24.40 -26.50 -7.55
C ARG A 125 -23.63 -25.38 -8.28
N LEU A 126 -23.30 -24.30 -7.58
CA LEU A 126 -22.52 -23.15 -8.08
C LEU A 126 -21.04 -23.25 -7.70
N GLN A 127 -20.28 -24.15 -8.33
CA GLN A 127 -18.86 -24.35 -8.04
C GLN A 127 -17.95 -23.16 -8.46
N ILE A 128 -18.43 -22.27 -9.34
CA ILE A 128 -17.64 -21.17 -9.91
C ILE A 128 -17.25 -20.12 -8.86
N VAL A 129 -18.19 -19.76 -7.97
CA VAL A 129 -17.98 -18.72 -6.95
C VAL A 129 -16.83 -19.06 -5.99
N PRO A 130 -16.82 -20.23 -5.31
CA PRO A 130 -15.73 -20.57 -4.39
C PRO A 130 -14.38 -20.72 -5.12
N CYS A 131 -14.36 -21.26 -6.35
CA CYS A 131 -13.12 -21.34 -7.14
C CYS A 131 -12.54 -19.95 -7.45
N SER A 132 -13.39 -19.00 -7.86
CA SER A 132 -12.93 -17.63 -8.16
C SER A 132 -12.41 -16.91 -6.91
N ALA A 133 -13.10 -17.05 -5.77
CA ALA A 133 -12.67 -16.50 -4.50
C ALA A 133 -11.35 -17.13 -3.99
N PHE A 134 -11.19 -18.44 -4.18
CA PHE A 134 -9.95 -19.14 -3.87
C PHE A 134 -8.78 -18.62 -4.70
N ALA A 135 -8.95 -18.53 -6.02
CA ALA A 135 -7.94 -18.02 -6.93
C ALA A 135 -7.55 -16.58 -6.58
N ALA A 136 -8.54 -15.72 -6.31
CA ALA A 136 -8.32 -14.34 -5.87
C ALA A 136 -7.52 -14.27 -4.56
N SER A 137 -7.82 -15.15 -3.61
CA SER A 137 -7.12 -15.20 -2.33
C SER A 137 -5.67 -15.69 -2.49
N CYS A 138 -5.44 -16.75 -3.27
CA CYS A 138 -4.09 -17.20 -3.60
C CYS A 138 -3.27 -16.08 -4.26
N ALA A 139 -3.84 -15.38 -5.25
CA ALA A 139 -3.18 -14.25 -5.90
C ALA A 139 -2.87 -13.12 -4.91
N PHE A 140 -3.81 -12.78 -4.02
CA PHE A 140 -3.60 -11.80 -2.95
C PHE A 140 -2.43 -12.16 -2.05
N PHE A 141 -2.42 -13.37 -1.47
CA PHE A 141 -1.36 -13.77 -0.53
C PHE A 141 0.01 -13.90 -1.21
N CYS A 142 0.06 -14.40 -2.45
CA CYS A 142 1.29 -14.41 -3.24
C CYS A 142 1.82 -12.99 -3.45
N THR A 143 0.95 -12.05 -3.84
CA THR A 143 1.35 -10.67 -4.09
C THR A 143 1.72 -9.94 -2.80
N LYS A 144 1.06 -10.28 -1.68
CA LYS A 144 1.39 -9.76 -0.34
C LYS A 144 2.77 -10.22 0.13
N ALA A 145 3.15 -11.46 -0.18
CA ALA A 145 4.50 -11.96 0.08
C ALA A 145 5.55 -11.12 -0.67
N VAL A 146 5.27 -10.75 -1.92
CA VAL A 146 6.11 -9.84 -2.72
C VAL A 146 6.17 -8.45 -2.10
N ASP A 147 5.03 -7.86 -1.76
CA ASP A 147 4.95 -6.54 -1.13
C ASP A 147 5.74 -6.49 0.18
N ARG A 148 5.63 -7.53 1.02
CA ARG A 148 6.41 -7.65 2.26
C ARG A 148 7.91 -7.65 2.00
N ALA A 149 8.38 -8.46 1.05
CA ALA A 149 9.80 -8.52 0.71
C ALA A 149 10.30 -7.17 0.20
N ARG A 150 9.49 -6.48 -0.61
CA ARG A 150 9.76 -5.13 -1.12
C ARG A 150 9.82 -4.09 0.00
N PHE A 151 8.81 -4.04 0.88
CA PHE A 151 8.75 -3.05 1.97
C PHE A 151 9.87 -3.20 2.99
N ARG A 152 10.34 -4.42 3.29
CA ARG A 152 11.51 -4.60 4.16
C ARG A 152 12.74 -3.88 3.62
N ARG A 153 12.96 -3.95 2.31
CA ARG A 153 14.10 -3.30 1.65
C ARG A 153 13.93 -1.79 1.59
N ILE A 154 12.75 -1.32 1.17
CA ILE A 154 12.43 0.10 1.13
C ILE A 154 12.62 0.73 2.52
N ARG A 155 12.17 0.09 3.59
CA ARG A 155 12.36 0.61 4.97
C ARG A 155 13.82 0.62 5.42
N ALA A 156 14.59 -0.41 5.07
CA ALA A 156 16.01 -0.42 5.39
C ALA A 156 16.76 0.71 4.68
N GLU A 157 16.39 0.97 3.43
CA GLU A 157 16.93 2.08 2.63
C GLU A 157 16.45 3.44 3.13
N GLU A 158 15.16 3.60 3.43
CA GLU A 158 14.59 4.82 4.02
C GLU A 158 15.31 5.17 5.33
N LYS A 159 15.53 4.19 6.21
CA LYS A 159 16.28 4.39 7.44
C LYS A 159 17.72 4.81 7.16
N PHE A 160 18.42 4.11 6.28
CA PHE A 160 19.80 4.44 5.92
C PHE A 160 19.92 5.85 5.33
N LEU A 161 19.01 6.23 4.42
CA LEU A 161 18.99 7.55 3.79
C LEU A 161 18.61 8.65 4.80
N GLY A 162 17.65 8.37 5.69
CA GLY A 162 17.24 9.31 6.74
C GLY A 162 18.34 9.56 7.77
N ASP A 163 19.02 8.51 8.23
CA ASP A 163 20.09 8.60 9.24
C ASP A 163 21.34 9.33 8.71
N SER A 164 21.53 9.37 7.39
CA SER A 164 22.69 9.99 6.74
C SER A 164 22.42 11.35 6.10
N PHE A 165 21.16 11.79 6.05
CA PHE A 165 20.81 13.09 5.48
C PHE A 165 21.08 14.22 6.47
N CYS A 166 21.96 15.16 6.10
CA CYS A 166 22.40 16.28 6.92
C CYS A 166 21.82 17.64 6.48
N GLY A 167 20.80 17.65 5.60
CA GLY A 167 20.23 18.88 5.05
C GLY A 167 21.04 19.45 3.87
N VAL A 168 20.49 20.49 3.24
CA VAL A 168 21.10 21.09 2.03
C VAL A 168 22.43 21.77 2.34
N LEU A 169 22.49 22.53 3.43
CA LEU A 169 23.68 23.25 3.85
C LEU A 169 24.77 22.30 4.39
N GLY A 170 24.37 21.19 5.00
CA GLY A 170 25.26 20.17 5.55
C GLY A 170 25.87 19.23 4.50
N ALA A 171 25.43 19.30 3.25
CA ALA A 171 25.90 18.40 2.20
C ALA A 171 27.41 18.57 1.94
N GLN A 172 28.08 17.44 1.71
CA GLN A 172 29.51 17.36 1.41
C GLN A 172 29.76 17.62 -0.09
N ALA A 173 30.94 18.15 -0.37
CA ALA A 173 31.46 18.31 -1.73
C ALA A 173 32.93 17.94 -1.74
N SER A 174 33.39 17.35 -2.84
CA SER A 174 34.83 17.11 -3.05
C SER A 174 35.60 18.41 -3.23
N VAL A 175 34.94 19.46 -3.72
CA VAL A 175 35.49 20.80 -3.94
C VAL A 175 34.56 21.81 -3.29
N GLN A 176 35.06 22.57 -2.31
CA GLN A 176 34.25 23.55 -1.57
C GLN A 176 33.75 24.70 -2.47
N ALA A 177 34.57 25.16 -3.41
CA ALA A 177 34.17 26.22 -4.35
C ALA A 177 32.94 25.83 -5.21
N ASP A 178 32.81 24.55 -5.58
CA ASP A 178 31.63 24.07 -6.31
C ASP A 178 30.39 24.06 -5.42
N LYS A 179 30.55 23.70 -4.13
CA LYS A 179 29.47 23.79 -3.15
C LYS A 179 28.98 25.23 -3.00
N ASP A 180 29.88 26.18 -2.84
CA ASP A 180 29.53 27.59 -2.66
C ASP A 180 28.84 28.14 -3.91
N ARG A 181 29.32 27.77 -5.11
CA ARG A 181 28.66 28.13 -6.38
C ARG A 181 27.26 27.53 -6.49
N ILE A 182 27.09 26.24 -6.18
CA ILE A 182 25.78 25.57 -6.23
C ILE A 182 24.81 26.16 -5.21
N LEU A 183 25.26 26.42 -3.98
CA LEU A 183 24.44 27.06 -2.96
C LEU A 183 24.05 28.48 -3.38
N GLY A 184 24.97 29.22 -4.04
CA GLY A 184 24.66 30.51 -4.64
C GLY A 184 23.62 30.43 -5.77
N LEU A 185 23.64 29.37 -6.58
CA LEU A 185 22.63 29.14 -7.62
C LEU A 185 21.26 28.78 -7.04
N ILE A 186 21.21 27.97 -5.98
CA ILE A 186 19.96 27.64 -5.28
C ILE A 186 19.38 28.89 -4.60
N GLY A 187 20.24 29.78 -4.09
CA GLY A 187 19.85 31.09 -3.58
C GLY A 187 18.88 31.03 -2.42
N ASP A 188 17.75 31.72 -2.55
CA ASP A 188 16.66 31.79 -1.56
C ASP A 188 15.76 30.54 -1.55
N GLN A 189 15.91 29.64 -2.53
CA GLN A 189 15.08 28.44 -2.65
C GLN A 189 15.54 27.26 -1.77
N VAL A 190 16.56 27.42 -0.93
CA VAL A 190 17.11 26.34 -0.07
C VAL A 190 16.00 25.63 0.72
N ALA A 191 15.07 26.39 1.32
CA ALA A 191 13.97 25.83 2.09
C ALA A 191 13.00 24.99 1.23
N ALA A 192 12.74 25.41 -0.01
CA ALA A 192 11.86 24.69 -0.93
C ALA A 192 12.51 23.38 -1.43
N VAL A 193 13.83 23.41 -1.68
CA VAL A 193 14.62 22.23 -2.03
C VAL A 193 14.66 21.26 -0.84
N GLU A 194 14.91 21.75 0.36
CA GLU A 194 14.93 20.95 1.59
C GLU A 194 13.57 20.30 1.87
N HIS A 195 12.47 21.03 1.72
CA HIS A 195 11.12 20.47 1.80
C HIS A 195 10.89 19.36 0.76
N SER A 196 11.33 19.59 -0.48
CA SER A 196 11.18 18.61 -1.58
C SER A 196 12.00 17.34 -1.34
N LEU A 197 13.20 17.48 -0.78
CA LEU A 197 14.06 16.37 -0.35
C LEU A 197 13.48 15.65 0.86
N GLY A 198 12.90 16.37 1.82
CA GLY A 198 12.18 15.77 2.95
C GLY A 198 11.02 14.89 2.49
N VAL A 199 10.24 15.34 1.51
CA VAL A 199 9.17 14.56 0.87
C VAL A 199 9.73 13.34 0.13
N LEU A 200 10.85 13.51 -0.59
CA LEU A 200 11.54 12.45 -1.32
C LEU A 200 12.03 11.34 -0.38
N LEU A 201 12.66 11.71 0.73
CA LEU A 201 13.18 10.80 1.75
C LEU A 201 12.05 10.08 2.49
N ALA A 202 11.01 10.82 2.89
CA ALA A 202 9.88 10.24 3.62
C ALA A 202 9.04 9.29 2.74
N SER A 203 8.86 9.62 1.47
CA SER A 203 7.92 8.88 0.62
C SER A 203 8.59 7.95 -0.39
N GLY A 204 9.88 8.11 -0.67
CA GLY A 204 10.61 7.46 -1.75
C GLY A 204 10.44 8.12 -3.13
N MET A 205 9.68 9.21 -3.22
CA MET A 205 9.52 10.00 -4.45
C MET A 205 9.17 11.46 -4.16
N SER A 206 9.35 12.35 -5.13
CA SER A 206 8.90 13.75 -5.00
C SER A 206 8.18 14.14 -6.27
N THR A 207 6.87 14.34 -6.16
CA THR A 207 6.00 14.90 -7.20
C THR A 207 5.46 16.23 -6.73
N GLN A 208 4.99 17.07 -7.65
CA GLN A 208 4.29 18.29 -7.31
C GLN A 208 3.07 18.01 -6.40
N GLY A 209 2.32 16.93 -6.68
CA GLY A 209 1.17 16.51 -5.90
C GLY A 209 1.52 16.15 -4.45
N LEU A 210 2.60 15.40 -4.23
CA LEU A 210 3.06 15.04 -2.88
C LEU A 210 3.64 16.24 -2.12
N ARG A 211 4.41 17.11 -2.79
CA ARG A 211 4.93 18.34 -2.19
C ARG A 211 3.79 19.25 -1.72
N ALA A 212 2.74 19.40 -2.55
CA ALA A 212 1.56 20.17 -2.23
C ALA A 212 0.71 19.52 -1.11
N ALA A 213 0.58 18.19 -1.10
CA ALA A 213 -0.11 17.49 -0.02
C ALA A 213 0.64 17.61 1.32
N ALA A 214 1.97 17.47 1.30
CA ALA A 214 2.84 17.64 2.47
C ALA A 214 2.77 19.08 3.02
N ALA A 215 2.73 20.09 2.15
CA ALA A 215 2.55 21.49 2.55
C ALA A 215 1.19 21.74 3.26
N ARG A 216 0.19 20.87 3.04
CA ARG A 216 -1.10 20.88 3.75
C ARG A 216 -1.12 20.01 5.02
N GLY A 217 0.04 19.54 5.47
CA GLY A 217 0.17 18.69 6.65
C GLY A 217 -0.23 17.22 6.44
N VAL A 218 -0.44 16.79 5.19
CA VAL A 218 -0.64 15.36 4.90
C VAL A 218 0.71 14.65 5.02
N ASP A 219 0.78 13.57 5.80
CA ASP A 219 2.03 12.83 5.96
C ASP A 219 2.42 12.14 4.65
N ALA A 220 3.53 12.58 4.06
CA ALA A 220 4.05 11.99 2.83
C ALA A 220 4.70 10.61 3.06
N ARG A 221 4.92 10.18 4.31
CA ARG A 221 5.58 8.90 4.60
C ARG A 221 4.91 7.76 3.87
N ARG A 222 5.71 6.99 3.13
CA ARG A 222 5.26 5.83 2.35
C ARG A 222 4.19 6.15 1.30
N ALA A 223 4.07 7.39 0.85
CA ALA A 223 3.07 7.75 -0.15
C ALA A 223 3.33 7.10 -1.52
N ALA A 224 4.58 6.71 -1.83
CA ALA A 224 4.94 5.98 -3.04
C ALA A 224 4.76 4.45 -2.95
N ASP A 225 4.46 3.94 -1.76
CA ASP A 225 4.34 2.51 -1.52
C ASP A 225 3.07 1.99 -2.22
N VAL A 226 3.22 1.38 -3.38
CA VAL A 226 2.12 0.64 -4.00
C VAL A 226 1.97 -0.69 -3.26
N VAL A 227 0.81 -0.93 -2.64
CA VAL A 227 0.42 -2.24 -2.07
C VAL A 227 -0.26 -3.04 -3.18
N TRP A 228 0.53 -3.74 -3.98
CA TRP A 228 0.03 -4.50 -5.12
C TRP A 228 -0.95 -5.58 -4.73
N ALA A 229 -0.76 -6.20 -3.56
CA ALA A 229 -1.64 -7.27 -3.09
C ALA A 229 -3.09 -6.79 -3.02
N ALA A 230 -3.30 -5.63 -2.43
CA ALA A 230 -4.62 -5.08 -2.21
C ALA A 230 -5.26 -4.61 -3.53
N ALA A 231 -4.46 -4.05 -4.46
CA ALA A 231 -4.91 -3.73 -5.81
C ALA A 231 -5.32 -4.98 -6.62
N VAL A 232 -4.50 -6.04 -6.58
CA VAL A 232 -4.78 -7.32 -7.26
C VAL A 232 -6.02 -7.98 -6.66
N ALA A 233 -6.15 -8.02 -5.33
CA ALA A 233 -7.35 -8.55 -4.68
C ALA A 233 -8.60 -7.77 -5.08
N GLY A 234 -8.55 -6.43 -5.03
CA GLY A 234 -9.67 -5.59 -5.45
C GLY A 234 -10.08 -5.86 -6.90
N ALA A 235 -9.13 -5.92 -7.81
CA ALA A 235 -9.38 -6.22 -9.23
C ALA A 235 -10.01 -7.61 -9.43
N LEU A 236 -9.49 -8.65 -8.77
CA LEU A 236 -10.01 -10.01 -8.88
C LEU A 236 -11.38 -10.17 -8.22
N LEU A 237 -11.63 -9.49 -7.11
CA LEU A 237 -12.95 -9.48 -6.45
C LEU A 237 -14.00 -8.76 -7.32
N TRP A 238 -13.65 -7.63 -7.93
CA TRP A 238 -14.54 -6.95 -8.87
C TRP A 238 -14.83 -7.79 -10.11
N LEU A 239 -13.81 -8.40 -10.71
CA LEU A 239 -13.99 -9.29 -11.85
C LEU A 239 -14.84 -10.52 -11.48
N GLY A 240 -14.57 -11.13 -10.33
CA GLY A 240 -15.34 -12.26 -9.82
C GLY A 240 -16.80 -11.89 -9.54
N SER A 241 -17.04 -10.71 -8.94
CA SER A 241 -18.39 -10.17 -8.71
C SER A 241 -19.14 -9.95 -10.03
N PHE A 242 -18.49 -9.35 -11.02
CA PHE A 242 -19.07 -9.12 -12.36
C PHE A 242 -19.44 -10.44 -13.06
N VAL A 243 -18.53 -11.42 -13.08
CA VAL A 243 -18.78 -12.73 -13.71
C VAL A 243 -19.88 -13.48 -12.98
N THR A 244 -19.84 -13.52 -11.65
CA THR A 244 -20.81 -14.23 -10.83
C THR A 244 -22.21 -13.64 -10.99
N SER A 245 -22.35 -12.32 -10.90
CA SER A 245 -23.64 -11.65 -11.05
C SER A 245 -24.20 -11.85 -12.46
N SER A 246 -23.38 -11.70 -13.50
CA SER A 246 -23.80 -11.96 -14.89
C SER A 246 -24.32 -13.40 -15.10
N TRP A 247 -23.66 -14.38 -14.46
CA TRP A 247 -24.05 -15.78 -14.55
C TRP A 247 -25.32 -16.10 -13.76
N VAL A 248 -25.43 -15.59 -12.52
CA VAL A 248 -26.58 -15.85 -11.63
C VAL A 248 -27.87 -15.25 -12.15
N PHE A 249 -27.82 -14.04 -12.72
CA PHE A 249 -29.03 -13.36 -13.20
C PHE A 249 -29.47 -13.78 -14.60
N GLY A 250 -28.77 -14.71 -15.26
CA GLY A 250 -29.23 -15.31 -16.52
C GLY A 250 -29.51 -14.30 -17.64
N GLY A 251 -28.84 -13.14 -17.63
CA GLY A 251 -29.08 -12.05 -18.59
C GLY A 251 -30.25 -11.10 -18.25
N VAL A 252 -30.96 -11.30 -17.14
CA VAL A 252 -31.91 -10.29 -16.62
C VAL A 252 -31.12 -9.04 -16.23
N TRP A 253 -31.57 -7.87 -16.70
CA TRP A 253 -30.91 -6.60 -16.46
C TRP A 253 -30.81 -6.32 -14.95
N ASN A 254 -29.60 -6.46 -14.39
CA ASN A 254 -29.29 -6.08 -13.02
C ASN A 254 -28.28 -4.91 -13.06
N PRO A 255 -28.60 -3.75 -12.47
CA PRO A 255 -27.71 -2.60 -12.50
C PRO A 255 -26.39 -2.82 -11.76
N ILE A 256 -26.33 -3.76 -10.80
CA ILE A 256 -25.14 -4.03 -9.99
C ILE A 256 -23.94 -4.49 -10.83
N PRO A 257 -24.02 -5.56 -11.65
CA PRO A 257 -22.92 -5.97 -12.53
C PRO A 257 -22.44 -4.85 -13.45
N VAL A 258 -23.38 -4.10 -14.03
CA VAL A 258 -23.06 -3.00 -14.95
C VAL A 258 -22.28 -1.92 -14.20
N TRP A 259 -22.74 -1.52 -13.01
CA TRP A 259 -22.09 -0.49 -12.21
C TRP A 259 -20.69 -0.91 -11.74
N ASN A 260 -20.53 -2.16 -11.30
CA ASN A 260 -19.23 -2.72 -10.93
C ASN A 260 -18.27 -2.81 -12.13
N GLY A 261 -18.77 -3.22 -13.29
CA GLY A 261 -18.01 -3.22 -14.53
C GLY A 261 -17.56 -1.82 -14.96
N VAL A 262 -18.46 -0.84 -14.94
CA VAL A 262 -18.14 0.57 -15.26
C VAL A 262 -17.13 1.13 -14.28
N THR A 263 -17.30 0.90 -12.97
CA THR A 263 -16.37 1.36 -11.93
C THR A 263 -14.99 0.70 -12.11
N PHE A 264 -14.93 -0.59 -12.47
CA PHE A 264 -13.68 -1.28 -12.79
C PHE A 264 -12.99 -0.68 -14.01
N MET A 265 -13.72 -0.43 -15.10
CA MET A 265 -13.15 0.13 -16.33
C MET A 265 -12.64 1.55 -16.12
N ILE A 266 -13.42 2.41 -15.46
CA ILE A 266 -13.00 3.78 -15.10
C ILE A 266 -11.80 3.71 -14.16
N GLY A 267 -11.87 2.88 -13.12
CA GLY A 267 -10.80 2.71 -12.13
C GLY A 267 -9.50 2.23 -12.75
N GLY A 268 -9.56 1.23 -13.62
CA GLY A 268 -8.42 0.69 -14.36
C GLY A 268 -7.84 1.68 -15.36
N GLY A 269 -8.71 2.41 -16.09
CA GLY A 269 -8.32 3.50 -16.98
C GLY A 269 -7.57 4.60 -16.24
N CYS A 270 -8.15 5.11 -15.15
CA CYS A 270 -7.51 6.09 -14.27
C CYS A 270 -6.19 5.55 -13.72
N PHE A 271 -6.14 4.31 -13.22
CA PHE A 271 -4.91 3.71 -12.71
C PHE A 271 -3.81 3.66 -13.78
N TYR A 272 -4.15 3.31 -15.02
CA TYR A 272 -3.18 3.26 -16.11
C TYR A 272 -2.70 4.64 -16.54
N SER A 273 -3.58 5.65 -16.59
CA SER A 273 -3.20 7.03 -16.94
C SER A 273 -2.50 7.79 -15.80
N SER A 274 -2.74 7.39 -14.55
CA SER A 274 -2.26 8.09 -13.36
C SER A 274 -0.75 7.99 -13.17
N GLN A 275 -0.20 9.02 -12.52
CA GLN A 275 1.18 9.03 -12.06
C GLN A 275 1.41 7.98 -10.94
N ARG A 276 2.68 7.68 -10.65
CA ARG A 276 3.04 6.59 -9.73
C ARG A 276 2.53 6.78 -8.29
N ASP A 277 2.52 8.02 -7.79
CA ASP A 277 1.97 8.38 -6.48
C ASP A 277 0.44 8.25 -6.44
N GLU A 278 -0.25 8.64 -7.51
CA GLU A 278 -1.68 8.44 -7.66
C GLU A 278 -2.04 6.95 -7.71
N ARG A 279 -1.25 6.13 -8.42
CA ARG A 279 -1.39 4.66 -8.41
C ARG A 279 -1.18 4.08 -7.02
N ALA A 280 -0.22 4.59 -6.25
CA ALA A 280 0.02 4.15 -4.87
C ALA A 280 -1.15 4.55 -3.95
N PHE A 281 -1.70 5.75 -4.12
CA PHE A 281 -2.92 6.18 -3.43
C PHE A 281 -4.10 5.28 -3.80
N TRP A 282 -4.28 4.97 -5.08
CA TRP A 282 -5.31 4.07 -5.58
C TRP A 282 -5.24 2.68 -4.93
N ALA A 283 -4.05 2.08 -4.97
CA ALA A 283 -3.78 0.76 -4.43
C ALA A 283 -4.00 0.67 -2.90
N SER A 284 -4.03 1.81 -2.19
CA SER A 284 -4.30 1.86 -0.76
C SER A 284 -5.73 2.29 -0.42
N ALA A 285 -6.34 3.17 -1.21
CA ALA A 285 -7.69 3.67 -1.01
C ALA A 285 -8.77 2.64 -1.40
N VAL A 286 -8.65 2.03 -2.59
CA VAL A 286 -9.67 1.11 -3.12
C VAL A 286 -9.96 -0.07 -2.18
N PRO A 287 -8.98 -0.78 -1.61
CA PRO A 287 -9.23 -1.88 -0.69
C PRO A 287 -9.97 -1.45 0.59
N LYS A 288 -9.73 -0.24 1.08
CA LYS A 288 -10.42 0.30 2.26
C LYS A 288 -11.87 0.62 1.95
N LEU A 289 -12.13 1.21 0.78
CA LEU A 289 -13.50 1.48 0.32
C LEU A 289 -14.26 0.18 0.03
N LEU A 290 -13.58 -0.82 -0.53
CA LEU A 290 -14.14 -2.16 -0.69
C LEU A 290 -14.46 -2.83 0.64
N LEU A 291 -13.61 -2.66 1.64
CA LEU A 291 -13.89 -3.17 2.98
C LEU A 291 -15.14 -2.52 3.57
N ILE A 292 -15.32 -1.21 3.40
CA ILE A 292 -16.57 -0.52 3.78
C ILE A 292 -17.76 -1.13 3.04
N ASN A 293 -17.64 -1.42 1.74
CA ASN A 293 -18.70 -2.07 0.97
C ASN A 293 -19.07 -3.45 1.55
N VAL A 294 -18.06 -4.28 1.85
CA VAL A 294 -18.25 -5.61 2.44
C VAL A 294 -18.91 -5.52 3.81
N LEU A 295 -18.52 -4.55 4.64
CA LEU A 295 -19.14 -4.33 5.95
C LEU A 295 -20.59 -3.89 5.83
N LEU A 296 -20.91 -2.99 4.90
CA LEU A 296 -22.29 -2.58 4.62
C LEU A 296 -23.13 -3.75 4.13
N TRP A 297 -22.57 -4.61 3.27
CA TRP A 297 -23.24 -5.82 2.80
C TRP A 297 -23.51 -6.79 3.95
N LEU A 298 -22.54 -6.98 4.85
CA LEU A 298 -22.70 -7.82 6.03
C LEU A 298 -23.78 -7.27 6.98
N ILE A 299 -23.78 -5.97 7.23
CA ILE A 299 -24.82 -5.31 8.04
C ILE A 299 -26.19 -5.53 7.42
N ASN A 300 -26.32 -5.35 6.10
CA ASN A 300 -27.58 -5.59 5.39
C ASN A 300 -28.03 -7.05 5.48
N ALA A 301 -27.10 -8.00 5.33
CA ALA A 301 -27.39 -9.43 5.44
C ALA A 301 -27.84 -9.83 6.86
N LEU A 302 -27.26 -9.22 7.89
CA LEU A 302 -27.62 -9.45 9.29
C LEU A 302 -28.90 -8.73 9.71
N ALA A 303 -29.25 -7.63 9.05
CA ALA A 303 -30.39 -6.81 9.43
C ALA A 303 -31.77 -7.42 9.07
N ILE A 304 -31.80 -8.53 8.30
CA ILE A 304 -32.96 -9.35 7.88
C ILE A 304 -34.14 -8.61 7.19
N ASP A 305 -34.36 -7.32 7.43
CA ASP A 305 -35.53 -6.54 6.99
C ASP A 305 -35.18 -5.26 6.20
N LEU A 306 -33.91 -5.04 5.85
CA LEU A 306 -33.58 -3.92 4.96
C LEU A 306 -34.06 -4.26 3.54
N SER A 307 -35.15 -3.60 3.13
CA SER A 307 -35.69 -3.60 1.76
C SER A 307 -34.56 -3.60 0.71
N SER A 308 -34.74 -4.39 -0.35
CA SER A 308 -33.76 -4.57 -1.44
C SER A 308 -33.29 -3.25 -2.10
N SER A 309 -34.03 -2.16 -1.92
CA SER A 309 -33.64 -0.81 -2.36
C SER A 309 -32.50 -0.17 -1.57
N GLY A 310 -32.38 -0.45 -0.27
CA GLY A 310 -31.37 0.20 0.59
C GLY A 310 -29.94 -0.27 0.28
N SER A 311 -29.77 -1.54 -0.04
CA SER A 311 -28.45 -2.11 -0.38
C SER A 311 -27.90 -1.55 -1.70
N LEU A 312 -28.76 -1.38 -2.71
CA LEU A 312 -28.40 -0.79 -4.00
C LEU A 312 -27.88 0.64 -3.87
N GLN A 313 -28.53 1.47 -3.04
CA GLN A 313 -28.12 2.87 -2.85
C GLN A 313 -26.77 2.95 -2.12
N ALA A 314 -26.54 2.10 -1.12
CA ALA A 314 -25.28 2.04 -0.39
C ALA A 314 -24.13 1.62 -1.31
N GLU A 315 -24.32 0.60 -2.14
CA GLU A 315 -23.31 0.14 -3.10
C GLU A 315 -22.99 1.21 -4.16
N ALA A 316 -24.03 1.82 -4.74
CA ALA A 316 -23.87 2.91 -5.70
C ALA A 316 -23.07 4.08 -5.10
N LEU A 317 -23.36 4.46 -3.85
CA LEU A 317 -22.63 5.50 -3.12
C LEU A 317 -21.16 5.13 -2.93
N VAL A 318 -20.86 3.91 -2.47
CA VAL A 318 -19.47 3.47 -2.23
C VAL A 318 -18.67 3.41 -3.53
N CYS A 319 -19.26 2.91 -4.61
CA CYS A 319 -18.62 2.89 -5.92
C CYS A 319 -18.42 4.31 -6.47
N SER A 320 -19.37 5.23 -6.27
CA SER A 320 -19.24 6.64 -6.67
C SER A 320 -18.14 7.35 -5.88
N LEU A 321 -18.08 7.13 -4.57
CA LEU A 321 -17.01 7.66 -3.71
C LEU A 321 -15.65 7.08 -4.10
N SER A 322 -15.60 5.80 -4.46
CA SER A 322 -14.39 5.15 -4.98
C SER A 322 -13.96 5.82 -6.27
N ALA A 323 -14.82 5.87 -7.29
CA ALA A 323 -14.53 6.52 -8.56
C ALA A 323 -14.08 7.99 -8.37
N GLY A 324 -14.74 8.74 -7.48
CA GLY A 324 -14.37 10.11 -7.15
C GLY A 324 -12.99 10.22 -6.49
N CYS A 325 -12.67 9.38 -5.50
CA CYS A 325 -11.35 9.37 -4.86
C CYS A 325 -10.24 8.96 -5.84
N VAL A 326 -10.55 8.02 -6.73
CA VAL A 326 -9.65 7.55 -7.78
C VAL A 326 -9.36 8.66 -8.79
N TYR A 327 -10.40 9.35 -9.27
CA TYR A 327 -10.27 10.42 -10.24
C TYR A 327 -9.54 11.64 -9.68
N LEU A 328 -9.85 12.04 -8.45
CA LEU A 328 -9.20 13.19 -7.80
C LEU A 328 -7.74 12.91 -7.43
N GLY A 329 -7.38 11.65 -7.20
CA GLY A 329 -6.08 11.26 -6.68
C GLY A 329 -5.78 11.87 -5.30
N ARG A 330 -4.56 11.66 -4.80
CA ARG A 330 -4.18 12.15 -3.47
C ARG A 330 -4.17 13.68 -3.39
N SER A 331 -3.65 14.33 -4.43
CA SER A 331 -3.57 15.80 -4.52
C SER A 331 -4.95 16.42 -4.53
N GLY A 332 -5.88 15.92 -5.36
CA GLY A 332 -7.25 16.42 -5.43
C GLY A 332 -8.03 16.18 -4.14
N VAL A 333 -7.93 14.99 -3.55
CA VAL A 333 -8.59 14.70 -2.25
C VAL A 333 -8.06 15.63 -1.16
N SER A 334 -6.76 15.91 -1.12
CA SER A 334 -6.16 16.83 -0.12
C SER A 334 -6.62 18.29 -0.26
N ARG A 335 -7.17 18.68 -1.42
CA ARG A 335 -7.67 20.05 -1.68
C ARG A 335 -9.12 20.25 -1.21
N LEU A 336 -9.83 19.19 -0.84
CA LEU A 336 -11.20 19.31 -0.36
C LEU A 336 -11.24 20.14 0.94
N PRO A 337 -12.15 21.11 1.06
CA PRO A 337 -12.20 22.00 2.21
C PRO A 337 -12.54 21.21 3.48
N ARG A 338 -11.88 21.56 4.60
CA ARG A 338 -12.05 21.00 5.96
C ARG A 338 -11.67 19.54 6.15
N VAL A 339 -12.07 18.63 5.25
CA VAL A 339 -11.90 17.18 5.41
C VAL A 339 -10.82 16.59 4.51
N GLY A 340 -10.33 17.32 3.50
CA GLY A 340 -9.42 16.81 2.47
C GLY A 340 -8.14 16.18 3.01
N PRO A 341 -7.34 16.90 3.83
CA PRO A 341 -6.12 16.35 4.39
C PRO A 341 -6.35 15.09 5.24
N TRP A 342 -7.42 15.10 6.06
CA TRP A 342 -7.79 13.95 6.89
C TRP A 342 -8.21 12.74 6.04
N LEU A 343 -9.02 12.96 5.01
CA LEU A 343 -9.49 11.90 4.12
C LEU A 343 -8.33 11.33 3.29
N ALA A 344 -7.44 12.18 2.77
CA ALA A 344 -6.23 11.74 2.07
C ALA A 344 -5.32 10.90 3.00
N GLN A 345 -5.23 11.26 4.27
CA GLN A 345 -4.48 10.52 5.28
C GLN A 345 -5.13 9.17 5.63
N LEU A 346 -6.46 9.15 5.76
CA LEU A 346 -7.24 7.95 6.08
C LEU A 346 -7.17 6.93 4.94
N LEU A 347 -7.33 7.40 3.70
CA LEU A 347 -7.35 6.55 2.50
C LEU A 347 -5.94 6.15 2.04
N GLY A 348 -4.95 7.04 2.19
CA GLY A 348 -3.56 6.76 1.86
C GLY A 348 -2.85 5.81 2.83
N LEU A 349 -1.62 5.44 2.50
CA LEU A 349 -0.72 4.80 3.45
C LEU A 349 -0.14 5.85 4.40
N GLY A 350 -0.03 5.49 5.69
CA GLY A 350 0.61 6.34 6.69
C GLY A 350 -0.29 6.95 7.76
N CYS A 351 -1.53 6.48 7.95
CA CYS A 351 -2.40 6.99 9.03
C CYS A 351 -1.65 6.98 10.39
N GLN A 352 -1.28 8.18 10.88
CA GLN A 352 -0.36 8.42 11.99
C GLN A 352 -0.93 8.09 13.38
N CYS A 353 -2.07 7.41 13.46
CA CYS A 353 -2.65 6.99 14.74
C CYS A 353 -1.64 6.20 15.60
N CYS A 354 -0.55 5.67 15.02
CA CYS A 354 0.49 4.92 15.70
C CYS A 354 1.81 5.68 15.98
N SER A 355 2.06 6.89 15.45
CA SER A 355 3.35 7.59 15.67
C SER A 355 3.32 8.69 16.73
N ARG A 356 2.21 8.82 17.48
CA ARG A 356 2.04 9.81 18.56
C ARG A 356 3.09 9.73 19.70
N GLY A 357 4.04 8.79 19.64
CA GLY A 357 5.09 8.62 20.65
C GLY A 357 6.52 8.91 20.19
N SER A 358 6.81 9.14 18.91
CA SER A 358 8.16 9.63 18.55
C SER A 358 8.14 11.14 18.68
N PRO A 359 8.83 11.76 19.67
CA PRO A 359 9.00 13.20 19.69
C PRO A 359 9.59 13.58 18.34
N GLN A 360 8.81 14.29 17.53
CA GLN A 360 9.28 14.94 16.33
C GLN A 360 10.37 15.88 16.85
N ARG A 361 11.64 15.45 16.79
CA ARG A 361 12.79 16.33 16.98
C ARG A 361 12.51 17.48 16.03
N ARG A 362 12.18 18.65 16.58
CA ARG A 362 11.94 19.84 15.78
C ARG A 362 13.24 20.05 15.01
N HIS A 363 13.20 19.96 13.69
CA HIS A 363 14.34 20.12 12.78
C HIS A 363 14.96 21.54 12.82
N GLY A 364 14.78 22.30 13.91
CA GLY A 364 15.45 23.57 14.18
C GLY A 364 16.46 23.51 15.34
N GLU A 365 16.53 22.42 16.10
CA GLU A 365 17.68 22.18 16.99
C GLU A 365 18.74 21.43 16.19
N ALA A 366 19.73 22.17 15.70
CA ALA A 366 20.90 21.61 15.05
C ALA A 366 21.51 20.55 16.01
N PRO A 367 21.65 19.30 15.60
CA PRO A 367 22.40 18.34 16.41
C PRO A 367 23.87 18.80 16.42
N ASP A 368 24.39 19.13 17.60
CA ASP A 368 25.82 19.45 17.87
C ASP A 368 26.80 18.29 17.56
N ALA A 369 26.43 17.32 16.71
CA ALA A 369 27.03 16.00 16.62
C ALA A 369 27.63 15.65 15.23
N CYS A 370 27.86 16.62 14.36
CA CYS A 370 28.64 16.38 13.13
C CYS A 370 30.17 16.53 13.34
N SER A 371 30.63 16.60 14.58
CA SER A 371 32.04 16.84 14.97
C SER A 371 32.86 15.59 15.34
N ALA A 372 32.35 14.36 15.13
CA ALA A 372 33.05 13.15 15.63
C ALA A 372 33.18 12.00 14.62
N ILE A 373 33.37 12.30 13.33
CA ILE A 373 33.88 11.34 12.35
C ILE A 373 35.10 11.94 11.64
N GLU A 374 36.12 12.29 12.42
CA GLU A 374 37.50 12.25 11.93
C GLU A 374 37.91 10.77 11.90
N LEU A 375 37.57 10.11 10.79
CA LEU A 375 38.19 8.85 10.40
C LEU A 375 39.67 9.14 10.18
N GLY A 376 40.48 8.70 11.13
CA GLY A 376 41.94 8.77 11.06
C GLY A 376 42.47 8.24 9.74
N SER A 377 42.92 9.15 8.88
CA SER A 377 43.93 8.87 7.88
C SER A 377 45.25 8.60 8.61
N ARG A 378 45.49 7.34 9.00
CA ARG A 378 46.83 6.90 9.34
C ARG A 378 47.69 7.05 8.09
N HIS A 379 48.54 8.08 8.11
CA HIS A 379 49.75 8.12 7.31
C HIS A 379 50.53 6.82 7.54
N SER A 380 50.72 6.07 6.46
CA SER A 380 51.82 5.14 6.33
C SER A 380 53.07 5.97 6.02
N ASP A 381 53.95 6.11 7.01
CA ASP A 381 55.31 6.59 6.82
C ASP A 381 56.07 5.62 5.88
N PRO A 382 56.87 6.14 4.93
CA PRO A 382 57.85 5.33 4.21
C PRO A 382 59.12 5.18 5.07
N ALA A 383 59.58 3.95 5.23
CA ALA A 383 60.94 3.61 5.64
C ALA A 383 61.66 2.96 4.46
#